data_AF-D7SJ13-F1
#
_entry.id   AF-D7SJ13-F1
#
_cell.length_a   1.000
_cell.length_b   1.000
_cell.length_c   1.000
_cell.angle_alpha   90.00
_cell.angle_beta   90.00
_cell.angle_gamma   90.00
#
_symmetry.space_group_name_H-M   'P 1'
#
loop_
_entity.id
_entity.type
_entity.pdbx_description
1 polymer ?
#
loop_
_entity_poly.entity_id
_entity_poly.type
_entity_poly.pdbx_seq_one_letter_code
_entity_poly.pdbx_strand_id
1 'polypeptide(L)' 'MLPEAIAMVMPPRDVSKKHGIFRLTTPGGMSIIGHCDQRGFHPHHPPSDGV' A
#
# COMPACT_ATOMS: atom_id res chain seq x y z
N MET A 1 1.51 -3.38 -17.88
CA MET A 1 0.87 -3.89 -16.64
C MET A 1 1.91 -4.72 -15.92
N LEU A 2 2.30 -4.35 -14.69
CA LEU A 2 3.22 -5.18 -13.91
C LEU A 2 2.49 -6.45 -13.48
N PRO A 3 3.09 -7.64 -13.66
CA PRO A 3 2.46 -8.90 -13.27
C PRO A 3 2.28 -9.01 -11.75
N GLU A 4 3.15 -8.36 -10.97
CA GLU A 4 3.06 -8.30 -9.51
C GLU A 4 3.70 -6.99 -8.99
N ALA A 5 3.10 -6.42 -7.95
CA ALA A 5 3.58 -5.22 -7.28
C ALA A 5 3.31 -5.30 -5.77
N ILE A 6 4.32 -4.89 -4.99
CA ILE A 6 4.26 -4.78 -3.54
C ILE A 6 4.73 -3.38 -3.11
N ALA A 7 4.17 -2.87 -2.02
CA ALA A 7 4.68 -1.71 -1.30
C ALA A 7 5.26 -2.16 0.04
N MET A 8 6.43 -1.61 0.40
CA MET A 8 7.06 -1.79 1.70
C MET A 8 7.17 -0.44 2.41
N VAL A 9 6.72 -0.37 3.66
CA VAL A 9 6.80 0.82 4.49
C VAL A 9 7.76 0.57 5.64
N MET A 10 8.79 1.41 5.72
CA MET A 10 9.79 1.40 6.79
C MET A 10 9.57 2.61 7.70
N PRO A 11 8.95 2.46 8.88
CA PRO A 11 8.80 3.58 9.81
C PRO A 11 10.16 3.92 10.43
N PRO A 12 10.69 5.13 10.23
CA PRO A 12 12.07 5.47 10.63
C PRO A 12 12.26 5.60 12.16
N ARG A 13 11.16 5.66 12.93
CA ARG A 13 11.17 5.94 14.37
C ARG A 13 10.49 4.89 15.25
N ASP A 14 9.75 3.96 14.64
CA ASP A 14 9.05 2.92 15.39
C ASP A 14 9.88 1.62 15.35
N VAL A 15 10.77 1.47 16.34
CA VAL A 15 11.62 0.28 16.45
C VAL A 15 10.84 -1.00 16.77
N SER A 16 9.57 -0.89 17.19
CA SER A 16 8.70 -2.04 17.46
C SER A 16 8.08 -2.61 16.17
N LYS A 17 7.87 -1.76 15.15
CA LYS A 17 7.36 -2.14 13.83
C LYS A 17 8.48 -2.11 12.80
N LYS A 18 9.07 -3.27 12.51
CA LYS A 18 10.19 -3.38 11.56
C LYS A 18 9.83 -2.91 10.15
N HIS A 19 8.69 -3.35 9.63
CA HIS A 19 8.21 -3.00 8.29
C HIS A 19 6.74 -3.39 8.10
N GLY A 20 6.02 -2.67 7.24
CA GLY A 20 4.74 -3.09 6.67
C GLY A 20 4.92 -3.55 5.23
N ILE A 21 4.30 -4.67 4.84
CA ILE A 21 4.31 -5.18 3.45
C ILE A 21 2.88 -5.24 2.95
N PHE A 22 2.62 -4.67 1.77
CA PHE A 22 1.30 -4.54 1.19
C PHE A 22 1.32 -5.04 -0.26
N ARG A 23 0.41 -5.96 -0.60
CA ARG A 23 0.26 -6.44 -1.98
C ARG A 23 -0.64 -5.49 -2.75
N LEU A 24 -0.15 -4.95 -3.87
CA LEU A 24 -0.88 -3.94 -4.64
C LEU A 24 -1.66 -4.54 -5.83
N THR A 25 -1.20 -5.66 -6.38
CA THR A 25 -1.82 -6.28 -7.56
C THR A 25 -3.19 -6.89 -7.28
N THR A 26 -3.41 -7.42 -6.08
CA THR A 26 -4.68 -8.04 -5.67
C THR A 26 -4.98 -7.61 -4.24
N PRO A 27 -6.16 -7.03 -3.94
CA PRO A 27 -7.35 -6.84 -4.79
C PRO A 27 -7.45 -5.43 -5.45
N GLY A 28 -6.40 -4.94 -6.11
CA GLY A 28 -6.48 -3.66 -6.85
C GLY A 28 -5.93 -2.43 -6.10
N GLY A 29 -5.00 -2.63 -5.15
CA GLY A 29 -4.27 -1.55 -4.50
C GLY A 29 -3.54 -0.62 -5.49
N MET A 30 -3.10 -1.11 -6.66
CA MET A 30 -2.53 -0.29 -7.73
C MET A 30 -3.51 0.78 -8.23
N SER A 31 -4.79 0.46 -8.36
CA SER A 31 -5.81 1.42 -8.78
C SER A 31 -6.08 2.46 -7.69
N ILE A 32 -6.06 2.06 -6.41
CA ILE A 32 -6.27 3.00 -5.30
C ILE A 32 -5.15 4.03 -5.24
N ILE A 33 -3.88 3.59 -5.27
CA ILE A 33 -2.74 4.51 -5.19
C ILE A 33 -2.54 5.31 -6.48
N GLY A 34 -2.86 4.73 -7.64
CA GLY A 34 -2.70 5.37 -8.94
C GLY A 34 -3.65 6.54 -9.19
N HIS A 35 -4.78 6.58 -8.48
CA HIS A 35 -5.75 7.68 -8.53
C HIS A 35 -5.69 8.59 -7.29
N CYS A 36 -4.63 8.49 -6.48
CA CYS A 36 -4.45 9.32 -5.30
C CYS A 36 -3.54 10.52 -5.57
N ASP A 37 -4.07 11.72 -5.38
CA ASP A 37 -3.31 12.98 -5.51
C ASP A 37 -2.78 13.50 -4.15
N GLN A 38 -3.07 12.82 -3.04
CA GLN A 38 -2.61 13.24 -1.72
C GLN A 38 -1.09 13.05 -1.56
N ARG A 39 -0.43 14.04 -0.95
CA ARG A 39 1.01 14.02 -0.71
C ARG A 39 1.34 13.66 0.73
N GLY A 40 2.52 13.07 0.93
CA GLY A 40 2.98 12.63 2.24
C GLY A 40 2.37 11.29 2.66
N PHE A 41 2.74 10.82 3.85
CA PHE A 41 2.29 9.53 4.36
C PHE A 41 0.86 9.62 4.90
N HIS A 42 -0.05 8.84 4.31
CA HIS A 42 -1.47 8.80 4.68
C HIS A 42 -2.05 7.40 4.44
N PRO A 43 -3.16 7.03 5.11
CA PRO A 43 -3.81 5.73 4.93
C PRO A 43 -4.77 5.70 3.73
N HIS A 44 -4.99 4.51 3.17
CA HIS A 44 -6.05 4.22 2.19
C HIS A 44 -7.02 3.19 2.74
N HIS A 45 -8.28 3.26 2.32
CA HIS A 45 -9.24 2.19 2.59
C HIS A 45 -8.85 0.93 1.82
N PRO A 46 -9.03 -0.28 2.38
CA PRO A 46 -8.81 -1.51 1.63
C PRO A 46 -9.74 -1.58 0.41
N PRO A 47 -9.32 -2.25 -0.68
CA PRO A 47 -10.21 -2.50 -1.81
C PRO A 47 -11.42 -3.34 -1.39
N SER A 48 -12.56 -3.09 -2.03
CA SER A 48 -13.86 -3.73 -1.77
C SER A 48 -13.83 -5.26 -1.90
N ASP A 49 -12.97 -5.78 -2.77
CA ASP A 49 -12.90 -7.21 -3.12
C ASP A 49 -12.02 -8.00 -2.13
N GLY A 50 -11.95 -7.53 -0.88
CA GLY A 50 -11.16 -8.13 0.19
C GLY A 50 -11.62 -9.53 0.57
N VAL A 51 -10.81 -10.53 0.21
CA VAL A 51 -10.72 -11.81 0.93
C VAL A 51 -9.43 -11.81 1.74
#